data_AF-A0A3M0YDA9-F1
#
_entry.id   AF-A0A3M0YDA9-F1
#
_cell.length_a   1.000
_cell.length_b   1.000
_cell.length_c   1.000
_cell.angle_alpha   90.00
_cell.angle_beta   90.00
_cell.angle_gamma   90.00
#
_symmetry.space_group_name_H-M   'P 1'
#
loop_
_entity.id
_entity.type
_entity.pdbx_description
1 polymer ?
#
loop_
_entity_poly.entity_id
_entity_poly.type
_entity_poly.pdbx_seq_one_letter_code
_entity_poly.pdbx_strand_id
1 'polypeptide(L)'
;AVDAAVKYAQKHDVLLVHAAGNNGQDNDNPDNGHYPTPVYEKKGLFGPKQAKAWIEVGASGPIADESLPASFSNYGKESVDVFAPGVNIYSTTINNSYVAHSGTSMASPNVAGVAALIRSYYPDLTAEQVKEAIVNSVDKVSFMVTKPGTEETVPMTELCRTGGIVNAYKALQYASKMKGKKKRKGA
;
A
#
# COMPACT_ATOMS: atom_id res chain seq x y z
N ALA A 1 11.15 13.53 14.49
CA ALA A 1 9.97 13.01 15.22
C ALA A 1 9.32 11.84 14.48
N VAL A 2 9.03 11.98 13.17
CA VAL A 2 8.40 10.94 12.33
C VAL A 2 9.15 9.60 12.38
N ASP A 3 10.47 9.58 12.12
CA ASP A 3 11.28 8.35 12.21
C ASP A 3 11.15 7.60 13.53
N ALA A 4 11.08 8.33 14.65
CA ALA A 4 10.94 7.73 15.96
C ALA A 4 9.56 7.08 16.14
N ALA A 5 8.49 7.70 15.64
CA ALA A 5 7.14 7.14 15.63
C ALA A 5 7.05 5.88 14.75
N VAL A 6 7.65 5.91 13.55
CA VAL A 6 7.69 4.77 12.63
C VAL A 6 8.48 3.59 13.22
N LYS A 7 9.61 3.87 13.89
CA LYS A 7 10.39 2.85 14.61
C LYS A 7 9.63 2.28 15.81
N TYR A 8 8.91 3.14 16.54
CA TYR A 8 8.06 2.71 17.65
C TYR A 8 6.95 1.77 17.17
N ALA A 9 6.21 2.15 16.13
CA ALA A 9 5.14 1.33 15.55
C ALA A 9 5.66 -0.08 15.16
N GLN A 10 6.79 -0.16 14.48
CA GLN A 10 7.39 -1.45 14.08
C GLN A 10 7.85 -2.29 15.28
N LYS A 11 8.45 -1.68 16.30
CA LYS A 11 8.82 -2.37 17.55
C LYS A 11 7.59 -3.00 18.23
N HIS A 12 6.41 -2.43 17.99
CA HIS A 12 5.13 -2.88 18.53
C HIS A 12 4.28 -3.68 17.54
N ASP A 13 4.88 -4.21 16.46
CA ASP A 13 4.21 -5.09 15.49
C ASP A 13 2.97 -4.44 14.83
N VAL A 14 3.11 -3.14 14.52
CA VAL A 14 2.13 -2.34 13.78
C VAL A 14 2.55 -2.29 12.31
N LEU A 15 1.59 -2.59 11.43
CA LEU A 15 1.70 -2.35 10.00
C LEU A 15 1.21 -0.94 9.70
N LEU A 16 2.07 -0.11 9.10
CA LEU A 16 1.69 1.20 8.59
C LEU A 16 1.19 1.05 7.15
N VAL A 17 -0.01 1.55 6.86
CA VAL A 17 -0.59 1.58 5.51
C VAL A 17 -0.76 3.03 5.13
N HIS A 18 -0.09 3.45 4.05
CA HIS A 18 0.10 4.85 3.71
C HIS A 18 -0.36 5.13 2.28
N ALA A 19 -0.93 6.31 2.06
CA ALA A 19 -1.45 6.73 0.77
C ALA A 19 -0.34 7.40 -0.06
N ALA A 20 -0.19 7.01 -1.32
CA ALA A 20 0.91 7.46 -2.18
C ALA A 20 0.90 8.96 -2.49
N GLY A 21 -0.22 9.67 -2.34
CA GLY A 21 -0.39 11.06 -2.78
C GLY A 21 -1.28 11.17 -4.02
N ASN A 22 -1.72 12.39 -4.35
CA ASN A 22 -2.76 12.62 -5.36
C ASN A 22 -2.34 13.68 -6.41
N ASN A 23 -1.05 13.74 -6.74
CA ASN A 23 -0.48 14.75 -7.64
C ASN A 23 -0.12 14.21 -9.02
N GLY A 24 -0.35 12.92 -9.30
CA GLY A 24 0.07 12.27 -10.54
C GLY A 24 1.59 12.23 -10.69
N GLN A 25 2.31 12.17 -9.57
CA GLN A 25 3.77 12.31 -9.53
C GLN A 25 4.48 10.99 -9.22
N ASP A 26 5.70 10.86 -9.74
CA ASP A 26 6.62 9.78 -9.41
C ASP A 26 7.27 10.06 -8.05
N ASN A 27 6.98 9.23 -7.05
CA ASN A 27 7.53 9.30 -5.71
C ASN A 27 8.99 8.79 -5.65
N ASP A 28 9.50 8.16 -6.71
CA ASP A 28 10.92 7.80 -6.82
C ASP A 28 11.78 9.01 -7.28
N ASN A 29 11.15 10.07 -7.79
CA ASN A 29 11.83 11.33 -8.07
C ASN A 29 12.03 12.13 -6.77
N PRO A 30 13.29 12.38 -6.33
CA PRO A 30 13.57 13.10 -5.08
C PRO A 30 13.00 14.53 -5.03
N ASP A 31 12.75 15.16 -6.19
CA ASP A 31 12.22 16.52 -6.25
C ASP A 31 10.73 16.61 -5.89
N ASN A 32 10.00 15.49 -5.96
CA ASN A 32 8.55 15.45 -5.71
C ASN A 32 8.19 15.34 -4.22
N GLY A 33 9.18 15.19 -3.33
CA GLY A 33 9.04 15.31 -1.88
C GLY A 33 7.81 14.61 -1.27
N HIS A 34 7.81 13.27 -1.20
CA HIS A 34 6.72 12.50 -0.59
C HIS A 34 6.98 12.20 0.89
N TYR A 35 6.14 12.74 1.76
CA TYR A 35 6.25 12.57 3.21
C TYR A 35 4.89 12.30 3.88
N PRO A 36 4.87 11.53 4.99
CA PRO A 36 5.98 10.74 5.53
C PRO A 36 6.40 9.61 4.57
N THR A 37 7.65 9.15 4.68
CA THR A 37 8.24 8.11 3.83
C THR A 37 8.72 6.93 4.69
N PRO A 38 8.75 5.69 4.15
CA PRO A 38 9.37 4.57 4.84
C PRO A 38 10.89 4.73 5.00
N VAL A 39 11.55 5.62 4.26
CA VAL A 39 13.02 5.80 4.31
C VAL A 39 13.41 6.67 5.50
N TYR A 40 14.34 6.18 6.33
CA TYR A 40 14.82 6.94 7.49
C TYR A 40 15.85 8.00 7.10
N GLU A 41 15.77 9.17 7.73
CA GLU A 41 16.67 10.30 7.51
C GLU A 41 18.11 9.95 7.92
N LYS A 42 18.28 9.36 9.12
CA LYS A 42 19.59 8.93 9.64
C LYS A 42 19.82 7.45 9.38
N LYS A 43 20.62 7.16 8.35
CA LYS A 43 21.08 5.80 8.02
C LYS A 43 22.26 5.43 8.90
N GLY A 44 22.02 4.69 9.99
CA GLY A 44 23.12 4.07 10.73
C GLY A 44 23.87 3.08 9.82
N LEU A 45 25.19 2.95 9.98
CA LEU A 45 26.05 2.15 9.09
C LEU A 45 25.58 0.69 8.93
N PHE A 46 24.92 0.14 9.95
CA PHE A 46 24.40 -1.23 10.01
C PHE A 46 22.87 -1.30 10.25
N GLY A 47 22.18 -0.17 10.29
CA GLY A 47 20.74 -0.11 10.57
C GLY A 47 19.88 -0.32 9.32
N PRO A 48 18.61 -0.74 9.46
CA PRO A 48 17.68 -0.77 8.34
C PRO A 48 17.55 0.64 7.76
N LYS A 49 17.63 0.76 6.43
CA LYS A 49 17.53 2.04 5.71
C LYS A 49 16.07 2.52 5.56
N GLN A 50 15.12 1.61 5.70
CA GLN A 50 13.69 1.88 5.59
C GLN A 50 12.86 0.99 6.53
N ALA A 51 11.62 1.41 6.80
CA ALA A 51 10.62 0.62 7.50
C ALA A 51 10.26 -0.65 6.70
N LYS A 52 10.18 -1.79 7.39
CA LYS A 52 9.79 -3.08 6.80
C LYS A 52 8.29 -3.31 6.85
N ALA A 53 7.63 -2.89 7.94
CA ALA A 53 6.18 -2.98 8.09
C ALA A 53 5.50 -1.67 7.68
N TRP A 54 5.67 -1.30 6.41
CA TRP A 54 5.05 -0.15 5.77
C TRP A 54 4.54 -0.58 4.39
N ILE A 55 3.29 -0.29 4.03
CA ILE A 55 2.75 -0.49 2.67
C ILE A 55 2.35 0.85 2.09
N GLU A 56 2.96 1.20 0.96
CA GLU A 56 2.60 2.39 0.20
C GLU A 56 1.56 2.05 -0.88
N VAL A 57 0.46 2.80 -0.93
CA VAL A 57 -0.75 2.45 -1.68
C VAL A 57 -1.11 3.50 -2.72
N GLY A 58 -1.05 3.12 -4.00
CA GLY A 58 -1.60 3.87 -5.14
C GLY A 58 -3.10 3.63 -5.32
N ALA A 59 -3.77 4.48 -6.10
CA ALA A 59 -5.21 4.43 -6.35
C ALA A 59 -5.52 3.86 -7.74
N SER A 60 -6.42 2.88 -7.81
CA SER A 60 -6.95 2.36 -9.05
C SER A 60 -8.38 2.81 -9.32
N GLY A 61 -8.70 2.95 -10.60
CA GLY A 61 -10.03 3.06 -11.17
C GLY A 61 -10.82 1.74 -11.10
N PRO A 62 -12.11 1.78 -11.49
CA PRO A 62 -12.99 0.63 -11.44
C PRO A 62 -12.93 -0.27 -12.69
N ILE A 63 -12.30 0.21 -13.78
CA ILE A 63 -12.26 -0.49 -15.07
C ILE A 63 -10.86 -1.06 -15.28
N ALA A 64 -10.79 -2.32 -15.69
CA ALA A 64 -9.54 -3.01 -16.02
C ALA A 64 -9.12 -2.72 -17.46
N ASP A 65 -8.77 -1.46 -17.73
CA ASP A 65 -8.23 -0.98 -18.99
C ASP A 65 -7.05 -0.03 -18.76
N GLU A 66 -6.61 0.68 -19.79
CA GLU A 66 -5.46 1.60 -19.70
C GLU A 66 -5.65 2.67 -18.60
N SER A 67 -6.88 3.04 -18.26
CA SER A 67 -7.22 4.02 -17.22
C SER A 67 -7.21 3.44 -15.79
N LEU A 68 -6.79 2.19 -15.62
CA LEU A 68 -6.81 1.48 -14.34
C LEU A 68 -6.04 2.23 -13.23
N PRO A 69 -4.84 2.81 -13.43
CA PRO A 69 -4.26 3.73 -12.46
C PRO A 69 -5.02 5.05 -12.50
N ALA A 70 -5.48 5.54 -11.35
CA ALA A 70 -6.13 6.84 -11.31
C ALA A 70 -5.15 7.92 -11.76
N SER A 71 -5.57 8.83 -12.66
CA SER A 71 -4.69 9.85 -13.25
C SER A 71 -4.04 10.77 -12.21
N PHE A 72 -4.65 10.93 -11.05
CA PHE A 72 -4.11 11.68 -9.91
C PHE A 72 -3.18 10.86 -9.01
N SER A 73 -3.19 9.52 -9.07
CA SER A 73 -2.43 8.71 -8.13
C SER A 73 -0.95 9.00 -8.29
N ASN A 74 -0.26 9.30 -7.20
CA ASN A 74 1.19 9.16 -7.22
C ASN A 74 1.56 7.67 -7.40
N TYR A 75 2.73 7.45 -7.98
CA TYR A 75 3.26 6.14 -8.35
C TYR A 75 4.75 6.09 -8.03
N GLY A 76 5.36 4.92 -8.17
CA GLY A 76 6.79 4.75 -8.00
C GLY A 76 7.13 3.28 -8.05
N LYS A 77 8.03 2.92 -8.97
CA LYS A 77 8.50 1.55 -9.18
C LYS A 77 9.10 0.95 -7.91
N GLU A 78 9.78 1.76 -7.11
CA GLU A 78 10.46 1.36 -5.88
C GLU A 78 9.71 1.80 -4.60
N SER A 79 9.03 2.95 -4.63
CA SER A 79 8.37 3.52 -3.46
C SER A 79 6.92 3.05 -3.25
N VAL A 80 6.15 2.79 -4.31
CA VAL A 80 4.76 2.32 -4.21
C VAL A 80 4.71 0.79 -4.25
N ASP A 81 4.16 0.17 -3.20
CA ASP A 81 4.12 -1.29 -3.12
C ASP A 81 2.98 -1.86 -3.99
N VAL A 82 1.76 -1.32 -3.87
CA VAL A 82 0.55 -1.90 -4.47
C VAL A 82 -0.49 -0.82 -4.79
N PHE A 83 -1.39 -1.08 -5.73
CA PHE A 83 -2.56 -0.24 -5.98
C PHE A 83 -3.82 -0.85 -5.37
N ALA A 84 -4.81 -0.02 -5.04
CA ALA A 84 -6.11 -0.47 -4.53
C ALA A 84 -7.24 0.45 -5.02
N PRO A 85 -8.51 -0.01 -4.99
CA PRO A 85 -9.65 0.80 -5.42
C PRO A 85 -9.69 2.15 -4.71
N GLY A 86 -9.60 3.23 -5.49
CA GLY A 86 -9.48 4.58 -4.96
C GLY A 86 -10.25 5.64 -5.75
N VAL A 87 -11.01 5.26 -6.79
CA VAL A 87 -11.84 6.18 -7.58
C VAL A 87 -13.32 5.90 -7.33
N ASN A 88 -14.09 6.96 -7.07
CA ASN A 88 -15.54 6.91 -6.83
C ASN A 88 -15.92 5.91 -5.73
N ILE A 89 -15.12 5.85 -4.67
CA ILE A 89 -15.37 4.98 -3.52
C ILE A 89 -16.45 5.61 -2.65
N TYR A 90 -17.58 4.92 -2.55
CA TYR A 90 -18.70 5.35 -1.73
C TYR A 90 -18.41 5.04 -0.27
N SER A 91 -18.44 6.05 0.58
CA SER A 91 -18.17 5.90 2.02
C SER A 91 -19.08 6.80 2.85
N THR A 92 -19.12 6.52 4.15
CA THR A 92 -19.86 7.33 5.12
C THR A 92 -19.24 8.71 5.27
N THR A 93 -20.08 9.70 5.49
CA THR A 93 -19.68 11.04 5.94
C THR A 93 -20.56 11.46 7.11
N ILE A 94 -20.33 12.66 7.64
CA ILE A 94 -21.09 13.20 8.76
C ILE A 94 -22.60 13.23 8.44
N ASN A 95 -23.42 13.30 9.49
CA ASN A 95 -24.88 13.41 9.38
C ASN A 95 -25.55 12.21 8.69
N ASN A 96 -25.06 10.99 8.94
CA ASN A 96 -25.63 9.73 8.43
C ASN A 96 -25.83 9.73 6.89
N SER A 97 -24.85 10.27 6.17
CA SER A 97 -24.91 10.37 4.72
C SER A 97 -23.74 9.65 4.08
N TYR A 98 -23.83 9.47 2.76
CA TYR A 98 -22.84 8.77 1.97
C TYR A 98 -22.48 9.58 0.74
N VAL A 99 -21.21 9.55 0.37
CA VAL A 99 -20.68 10.29 -0.77
C VAL A 99 -19.55 9.50 -1.42
N ALA A 100 -19.46 9.61 -2.75
CA ALA A 100 -18.34 9.06 -3.50
C ALA A 100 -17.16 10.04 -3.44
N HIS A 101 -16.01 9.54 -3.01
CA HIS A 101 -14.75 10.29 -3.07
C HIS A 101 -13.68 9.49 -3.82
N SER A 102 -12.71 10.22 -4.34
CA SER A 102 -11.57 9.67 -5.06
C SER A 102 -10.28 10.13 -4.41
N GLY A 103 -9.32 9.22 -4.26
CA GLY A 103 -8.01 9.50 -3.69
C GLY A 103 -7.27 8.23 -3.27
N THR A 104 -5.95 8.33 -3.18
CA THR A 104 -5.13 7.33 -2.47
C THR A 104 -5.53 7.22 -0.99
N SER A 105 -6.14 8.27 -0.42
CA SER A 105 -6.81 8.25 0.89
C SER A 105 -7.99 7.28 0.97
N MET A 106 -8.60 6.91 -0.16
CA MET A 106 -9.66 5.89 -0.23
C MET A 106 -9.08 4.50 -0.56
N ALA A 107 -7.96 4.46 -1.29
CA ALA A 107 -7.24 3.22 -1.58
C ALA A 107 -6.55 2.62 -0.34
N SER A 108 -5.87 3.46 0.44
CA SER A 108 -5.15 3.05 1.65
C SER A 108 -6.02 2.29 2.68
N PRO A 109 -7.23 2.75 3.07
CA PRO A 109 -8.08 2.00 4.00
C PRO A 109 -8.60 0.67 3.42
N ASN A 110 -8.72 0.51 2.09
CA ASN A 110 -9.01 -0.80 1.50
C ASN A 110 -7.90 -1.81 1.82
N VAL A 111 -6.63 -1.42 1.65
CA VAL A 111 -5.47 -2.27 1.99
C VAL A 111 -5.38 -2.51 3.51
N ALA A 112 -5.67 -1.50 4.33
CA ALA A 112 -5.73 -1.66 5.78
C ALA A 112 -6.82 -2.66 6.20
N GLY A 113 -7.98 -2.65 5.53
CA GLY A 113 -9.04 -3.64 5.72
C GLY A 113 -8.59 -5.07 5.39
N VAL A 114 -7.86 -5.26 4.28
CA VAL A 114 -7.27 -6.57 3.93
C VAL A 114 -6.26 -7.02 4.98
N ALA A 115 -5.40 -6.12 5.46
CA ALA A 115 -4.46 -6.42 6.53
C ALA A 115 -5.17 -6.84 7.84
N ALA A 116 -6.25 -6.12 8.21
CA ALA A 116 -7.06 -6.45 9.37
C ALA A 116 -7.74 -7.83 9.22
N LEU A 117 -8.27 -8.13 8.03
CA LEU A 117 -8.89 -9.42 7.71
C LEU A 117 -7.88 -10.56 7.80
N ILE A 118 -6.64 -10.38 7.31
CA ILE A 118 -5.58 -11.38 7.50
C ILE A 118 -5.32 -11.61 8.99
N ARG A 119 -5.17 -10.55 9.79
CA ARG A 119 -4.87 -10.67 11.22
C ARG A 119 -6.02 -11.23 12.04
N SER A 120 -7.27 -11.12 11.58
CA SER A 120 -8.42 -11.72 12.28
C SER A 120 -8.41 -13.24 12.17
N TYR A 121 -7.95 -13.80 11.04
CA TYR A 121 -7.83 -15.25 10.83
C TYR A 121 -6.47 -15.81 11.27
N TYR A 122 -5.41 -15.03 11.13
CA TYR A 122 -4.02 -15.44 11.39
C TYR A 122 -3.34 -14.47 12.36
N PRO A 123 -3.79 -14.38 13.62
CA PRO A 123 -3.32 -13.37 14.59
C PRO A 123 -1.84 -13.49 14.97
N ASP A 124 -1.22 -14.64 14.69
CA ASP A 124 0.20 -14.92 14.93
C ASP A 124 1.12 -14.47 13.79
N LEU A 125 0.59 -13.95 12.69
CA LEU A 125 1.40 -13.28 11.66
C LEU A 125 1.88 -11.92 12.18
N THR A 126 3.17 -11.64 11.97
CA THR A 126 3.74 -10.31 12.24
C THR A 126 3.27 -9.31 11.19
N ALA A 127 3.39 -8.02 11.48
CA ALA A 127 3.10 -6.95 10.52
C ALA A 127 3.88 -7.10 9.20
N GLU A 128 5.14 -7.54 9.26
CA GLU A 128 5.94 -7.85 8.07
C GLU A 128 5.37 -9.04 7.28
N GLN A 129 4.89 -10.09 7.96
CA GLN A 129 4.25 -11.24 7.29
C GLN A 129 2.89 -10.87 6.67
N VAL A 130 2.14 -9.97 7.30
CA VAL A 130 0.89 -9.45 6.72
C VAL A 130 1.18 -8.65 5.46
N LYS A 131 2.22 -7.79 5.48
CA LYS A 131 2.70 -7.12 4.27
C LYS A 131 3.09 -8.13 3.19
N GLU A 132 3.89 -9.12 3.54
CA GLU A 132 4.33 -10.19 2.64
C GLU A 132 3.14 -10.87 1.96
N ALA A 133 2.11 -11.24 2.74
CA ALA A 133 0.90 -11.86 2.20
C ALA A 133 0.20 -10.96 1.17
N ILE A 134 0.06 -9.67 1.45
CA ILE A 134 -0.60 -8.71 0.55
C ILE A 134 0.19 -8.52 -0.75
N VAL A 135 1.49 -8.21 -0.64
CA VAL A 135 2.30 -7.83 -1.82
C VAL A 135 2.61 -9.02 -2.73
N ASN A 136 2.66 -10.23 -2.20
CA ASN A 136 2.92 -11.44 -2.97
C ASN A 136 1.67 -12.08 -3.58
N SER A 137 0.47 -11.56 -3.29
CA SER A 137 -0.80 -12.14 -3.71
C SER A 137 -1.67 -11.18 -4.53
N VAL A 138 -1.10 -10.10 -5.06
CA VAL A 138 -1.83 -9.12 -5.88
C VAL A 138 -2.40 -9.75 -7.15
N ASP A 139 -3.44 -9.13 -7.70
CA ASP A 139 -3.81 -9.34 -9.10
C ASP A 139 -2.84 -8.54 -9.98
N LYS A 140 -1.96 -9.26 -10.69
CA LYS A 140 -1.01 -8.66 -11.63
C LYS A 140 -1.76 -8.06 -12.81
N VAL A 141 -1.40 -6.85 -13.18
CA VAL A 141 -1.90 -6.18 -14.39
C VAL A 141 -0.98 -6.56 -15.54
N SER A 142 -1.54 -7.23 -16.56
CA SER A 142 -0.77 -7.79 -17.70
C SER A 142 -0.86 -6.93 -18.96
N PHE A 143 -1.55 -5.80 -18.91
CA PHE A 143 -1.70 -4.85 -20.02
C PHE A 143 -1.00 -3.52 -19.69
N MET A 144 -0.79 -2.70 -20.72
CA MET A 144 -0.22 -1.36 -20.58
C MET A 144 -1.26 -0.43 -19.98
N VAL A 145 -0.82 0.50 -19.13
CA VAL A 145 -1.69 1.45 -18.44
C VAL A 145 -1.16 2.87 -18.61
N THR A 146 -2.06 3.85 -18.62
CA THR A 146 -1.68 5.26 -18.64
C THR A 146 -0.96 5.60 -17.35
N LYS A 147 0.24 6.15 -17.50
CA LYS A 147 1.05 6.66 -16.41
C LYS A 147 0.33 7.89 -15.82
N PRO A 148 0.09 7.93 -14.49
CA PRO A 148 -0.59 9.07 -13.89
C PRO A 148 0.09 10.40 -14.22
N GLY A 149 -0.72 11.43 -14.48
CA GLY A 149 -0.24 12.77 -14.85
C GLY A 149 0.28 12.93 -16.28
N THR A 150 0.23 11.90 -17.13
CA THR A 150 0.71 11.97 -18.52
C THR A 150 -0.22 11.21 -19.49
N GLU A 151 0.10 11.26 -20.78
CA GLU A 151 -0.55 10.46 -21.84
C GLU A 151 0.29 9.20 -22.21
N GLU A 152 1.39 8.96 -21.50
CA GLU A 152 2.31 7.84 -21.76
C GLU A 152 1.71 6.53 -21.21
N THR A 153 1.76 5.45 -21.99
CA THR A 153 1.40 4.12 -21.48
C THR A 153 2.63 3.34 -21.04
N VAL A 154 2.59 2.73 -19.86
CA VAL A 154 3.67 1.92 -19.27
C VAL A 154 3.12 0.61 -18.71
N PRO A 155 3.95 -0.44 -18.52
CA PRO A 155 3.50 -1.59 -17.74
C PRO A 155 3.32 -1.18 -16.28
N MET A 156 2.36 -1.81 -15.58
CA MET A 156 2.05 -1.50 -14.17
C MET A 156 3.26 -1.63 -13.23
N THR A 157 4.28 -2.42 -13.61
CA THR A 157 5.54 -2.56 -12.89
C THR A 157 6.40 -1.30 -12.88
N GLU A 158 6.17 -0.34 -13.76
CA GLU A 158 6.79 1.00 -13.67
C GLU A 158 6.04 1.92 -12.71
N LEU A 159 4.81 1.56 -12.31
CA LEU A 159 3.98 2.38 -11.41
C LEU A 159 3.99 1.88 -9.96
N CYS A 160 4.22 0.60 -9.73
CA CYS A 160 4.41 0.03 -8.39
C CYS A 160 5.22 -1.26 -8.43
N ARG A 161 5.89 -1.57 -7.32
CA ARG A 161 6.76 -2.74 -7.15
C ARG A 161 6.07 -4.06 -7.50
N THR A 162 4.81 -4.20 -7.10
CA THR A 162 4.07 -5.44 -7.34
C THR A 162 3.45 -5.49 -8.74
N GLY A 163 3.39 -4.38 -9.49
CA GLY A 163 2.71 -4.34 -10.78
C GLY A 163 1.26 -4.81 -10.72
N GLY A 164 0.55 -4.56 -9.61
CA GLY A 164 -0.77 -5.15 -9.39
C GLY A 164 -1.66 -4.44 -8.39
N ILE A 165 -2.90 -4.91 -8.35
CA ILE A 165 -3.96 -4.43 -7.46
C ILE A 165 -4.11 -5.40 -6.28
N VAL A 166 -4.38 -4.88 -5.08
CA VAL A 166 -4.66 -5.71 -3.90
C VAL A 166 -5.81 -6.70 -4.16
N ASN A 167 -5.63 -7.95 -3.75
CA ASN A 167 -6.67 -8.98 -3.81
C ASN A 167 -6.84 -9.64 -2.43
N ALA A 168 -7.97 -9.38 -1.77
CA ALA A 168 -8.24 -9.87 -0.41
C ALA A 168 -8.29 -11.40 -0.32
N TYR A 169 -8.91 -12.06 -1.30
CA TYR A 169 -9.07 -13.51 -1.31
C TYR A 169 -7.73 -14.22 -1.47
N LYS A 170 -6.93 -13.81 -2.47
CA LYS A 170 -5.58 -14.34 -2.69
C LYS A 170 -4.66 -14.07 -1.50
N ALA A 171 -4.81 -12.92 -0.84
CA ALA A 171 -4.02 -12.60 0.35
C ALA A 171 -4.34 -13.53 1.52
N LEU A 172 -5.62 -13.87 1.74
CA LEU A 172 -6.00 -14.89 2.72
C LEU A 172 -5.51 -16.30 2.35
N GLN A 173 -5.57 -16.67 1.06
CA GLN A 173 -5.03 -17.95 0.57
C GLN A 173 -3.51 -18.04 0.71
N TYR A 174 -2.80 -16.92 0.57
CA TYR A 174 -1.36 -16.85 0.81
C TYR A 174 -1.07 -16.98 2.31
N ALA A 175 -1.75 -16.18 3.13
CA ALA A 175 -1.62 -16.17 4.58
C ALA A 175 -1.90 -17.54 5.22
N SER A 176 -2.86 -18.31 4.69
CA SER A 176 -3.20 -19.65 5.19
C SER A 176 -2.05 -20.66 5.14
N LYS A 177 -1.07 -20.42 4.26
CA LYS A 177 0.12 -21.27 4.06
C LYS A 177 1.30 -20.81 4.90
N MET A 178 1.21 -19.66 5.58
CA MET A 178 2.29 -19.06 6.34
C MET A 178 2.30 -19.57 7.78
N LYS A 179 3.49 -19.76 8.35
CA LYS A 179 3.68 -20.01 9.77
C LYS A 179 3.88 -18.69 10.52
N GLY A 180 3.01 -18.39 11.49
CA GLY A 180 3.12 -17.20 12.35
C GLY A 180 4.45 -17.12 13.09
N LYS A 181 5.07 -15.93 13.10
CA LYS A 181 6.33 -15.64 13.80
C LYS A 181 6.15 -14.68 14.98
N LYS A 182 4.93 -14.22 15.24
CA LYS A 182 4.66 -13.29 16.34
C LYS A 182 4.90 -13.97 17.68
N LYS A 183 5.80 -13.40 18.48
CA LYS A 183 6.02 -13.86 19.86
C LYS A 183 4.84 -13.41 20.72
N ARG A 184 4.02 -14.35 21.19
CA ARG A 184 3.00 -14.07 22.22
C ARG A 184 3.72 -13.70 23.53
N LYS A 185 3.46 -12.53 24.09
CA LYS A 185 3.89 -12.22 25.46
C LYS A 185 2.95 -12.98 26.41
N GLY A 186 3.45 -14.00 27.09
CA GLY A 186 2.72 -14.72 28.15
C GLY A 186 1.89 -15.92 27.70
N ALA A 187 2.47 -16.82 26.89
CA ALA A 187 2.03 -18.22 26.87
C ALA A 187 3.00 -19.05 27.72
#